data_AF-A0A9P7AA22-F1
#
_entry.id   AF-A0A9P7AA22-F1
#
_cell.length_a   1.000
_cell.length_b   1.000
_cell.length_c   1.000
_cell.angle_alpha   90.00
_cell.angle_beta   90.00
_cell.angle_gamma   90.00
#
_symmetry.space_group_name_H-M   'P 1'
#
loop_
_entity.id
_entity.type
_entity.pdbx_description
1 polymer ?
#
loop_
_entity_poly.entity_id
_entity_poly.type
_entity_poly.pdbx_seq_one_letter_code
_entity_poly.pdbx_strand_id
1 'polypeptide(L)'
;MTKKNLFWQLKATKFFQMTKLDWVEAGLQVCRQGYNMLNLLIHRKNLNYLHLDYNMNLKPVKTLTTKERKKSRFGNTFHLCREILRLTKLVVDAHVQFRLGNVDAFQLADALQYIFAHIGALTGMYRYKYKLMRQVRMTKDLKHLIYYRFNTGPVGKGPGNGFWAPGWRVWLFFMRGIVPLLERWLGNLLARQFEGRNSKGIAKTVTKQRVESHYDLELRAAVMHDILDMMPESIKQNKSKTILQHLSEAWHCRKANIPWKYIKSKADWWCLVAHYNRERIRRGATVDKAVVKKNLGRLTRLYLKAEQERQHGYLKDGPYISAEEAVAIYTATVHWLESRKFAPIPFP
;
A
#
# COMPACT_ATOMS: atom_id res chain seq x y z
N MET A 1 -1.07 -32.18 -14.57
CA MET A 1 -0.77 -32.06 -13.13
C MET A 1 -0.97 -33.41 -12.47
N THR A 2 0.04 -33.96 -11.79
CA THR A 2 -0.11 -35.18 -10.99
C THR A 2 -1.03 -34.93 -9.80
N LYS A 3 -1.99 -35.84 -9.55
CA LYS A 3 -2.91 -35.73 -8.41
C LYS A 3 -2.10 -35.87 -7.12
N LYS A 4 -2.01 -34.80 -6.33
CA LYS A 4 -1.44 -34.83 -4.97
C LYS A 4 -2.56 -34.85 -3.95
N ASN A 5 -2.55 -35.80 -3.03
CA ASN A 5 -3.54 -35.92 -1.97
C ASN A 5 -2.87 -35.78 -0.61
N LEU A 6 -3.00 -34.60 0.01
CA LEU A 6 -2.30 -34.24 1.24
C LEU A 6 -2.64 -35.17 2.40
N PHE A 7 -3.92 -35.52 2.60
CA PHE A 7 -4.33 -36.36 3.72
C PHE A 7 -3.82 -37.80 3.60
N TRP A 8 -3.68 -38.33 2.38
CA TRP A 8 -3.06 -39.64 2.17
C TRP A 8 -1.57 -39.62 2.55
N GLN A 9 -0.86 -38.56 2.19
CA GLN A 9 0.55 -38.39 2.56
C GLN A 9 0.73 -38.24 4.07
N LEU A 10 -0.13 -37.45 4.74
CA LEU A 10 -0.09 -37.29 6.19
C LEU A 10 -0.40 -38.60 6.92
N LYS A 11 -1.43 -39.34 6.47
CA LYS A 11 -1.82 -40.65 7.02
C LYS A 11 -0.72 -41.69 6.91
N ALA A 12 0.10 -41.64 5.86
CA ALA A 12 1.22 -42.57 5.67
C ALA A 12 2.35 -42.38 6.70
N THR A 13 2.35 -41.29 7.47
CA THR A 13 3.36 -41.03 8.51
C THR A 13 2.90 -41.54 9.88
N LYS A 14 3.87 -41.85 10.76
CA LYS A 14 3.60 -42.28 12.14
C LYS A 14 2.92 -41.23 13.03
N PHE A 15 2.89 -39.96 12.61
CA PHE A 15 2.40 -38.84 13.42
C PHE A 15 0.88 -38.66 13.34
N PHE A 16 0.19 -39.29 12.40
CA PHE A 16 -1.25 -39.15 12.20
C PHE A 16 -1.96 -40.50 12.36
N GLN A 17 -3.05 -40.50 13.12
CA GLN A 17 -3.92 -41.65 13.34
C GLN A 17 -5.33 -41.36 12.81
N MET A 18 -6.13 -42.41 12.59
CA MET A 18 -7.51 -42.28 12.14
C MET A 18 -8.49 -42.76 13.20
N THR A 19 -9.57 -42.00 13.38
CA THR A 19 -10.70 -42.36 14.24
C THR A 19 -12.00 -41.81 13.64
N LYS A 20 -13.14 -42.22 14.20
CA LYS A 20 -14.47 -41.71 13.86
C LYS A 20 -15.01 -40.93 15.05
N LEU A 21 -15.41 -39.67 14.83
CA LEU A 21 -15.85 -38.74 15.87
C LEU A 21 -17.15 -38.05 15.46
N ASP A 22 -17.88 -37.52 16.44
CA ASP A 22 -19.00 -36.61 16.19
C ASP A 22 -18.50 -35.30 15.56
N TRP A 23 -19.29 -34.69 14.69
CA TRP A 23 -18.93 -33.44 14.01
C TRP A 23 -18.76 -32.29 15.01
N VAL A 24 -19.62 -32.23 16.04
CA VAL A 24 -19.53 -31.20 17.09
C VAL A 24 -18.27 -31.39 17.93
N GLU A 25 -17.93 -32.64 18.25
CA GLU A 25 -16.70 -32.98 18.96
C GLU A 25 -15.46 -32.53 18.15
N ALA A 26 -15.40 -32.90 16.87
CA ALA A 26 -14.31 -32.47 15.98
C ALA A 26 -14.24 -30.94 15.85
N GLY A 27 -15.39 -30.26 15.75
CA GLY A 27 -15.48 -28.80 15.68
C GLY A 27 -14.94 -28.11 16.94
N LEU A 28 -15.28 -28.62 18.13
CA LEU A 28 -14.76 -28.14 19.41
C LEU A 28 -13.24 -28.34 19.52
N GLN A 29 -12.75 -29.51 19.09
CA GLN A 29 -11.32 -29.79 19.05
C GLN A 29 -10.57 -28.80 18.14
N VAL A 30 -11.09 -28.53 16.93
CA VAL A 30 -10.49 -27.56 16.00
C VAL A 30 -10.47 -26.14 16.60
N CYS A 31 -11.55 -25.71 17.26
CA CYS A 31 -11.60 -24.40 17.91
C CYS A 31 -10.56 -24.27 19.03
N ARG A 32 -10.44 -25.31 19.88
CA ARG A 32 -9.45 -25.37 20.96
C ARG A 32 -8.01 -25.39 20.43
N GLN A 33 -7.74 -26.20 19.42
CA GLN A 33 -6.44 -26.27 18.76
C GLN A 33 -6.05 -24.92 18.15
N GLY A 34 -6.97 -24.29 17.41
CA GLY A 34 -6.73 -22.96 16.82
C GLY A 34 -6.44 -21.88 17.87
N TYR A 35 -7.21 -21.86 18.97
CA TYR A 35 -6.98 -20.97 20.09
C TYR A 35 -5.57 -21.16 20.67
N ASN A 36 -5.22 -22.41 20.99
CA ASN A 36 -3.92 -22.76 21.57
C ASN A 36 -2.77 -22.40 20.63
N MET A 37 -2.88 -22.68 19.32
CA MET A 37 -1.85 -22.33 18.34
C MET A 37 -1.59 -20.83 18.28
N LEU A 38 -2.66 -20.02 18.25
CA LEU A 38 -2.53 -18.56 18.24
C LEU A 38 -1.96 -18.03 19.57
N ASN A 39 -2.41 -18.59 20.70
CA ASN A 39 -1.95 -18.17 22.02
C ASN A 39 -0.47 -18.54 22.24
N LEU A 40 -0.06 -19.75 21.84
CA LEU A 40 1.35 -20.17 21.84
C LEU A 40 2.22 -19.22 21.01
N LEU A 41 1.73 -18.72 19.87
CA LEU A 41 2.46 -17.74 19.07
C LEU A 41 2.59 -16.37 19.77
N ILE A 42 1.58 -15.94 20.53
CA ILE A 42 1.62 -14.71 21.34
C ILE A 42 2.68 -14.87 22.44
N HIS A 43 2.63 -15.97 23.19
CA HIS A 43 3.60 -16.26 24.25
C HIS A 43 5.01 -16.47 23.71
N ARG A 44 5.19 -17.17 22.58
CA ARG A 44 6.50 -17.35 21.92
C ARG A 44 7.15 -16.04 21.51
N LYS A 45 6.38 -14.99 21.28
CA LYS A 45 6.86 -13.62 21.01
C LYS A 45 7.07 -12.76 22.26
N ASN A 46 6.85 -13.33 23.45
CA ASN A 46 6.91 -12.66 24.74
C ASN A 46 6.02 -11.40 24.76
N LEU A 47 4.73 -11.59 24.45
CA LEU A 47 3.70 -10.55 24.38
C LEU A 47 2.67 -10.71 25.52
N ASN A 48 3.14 -10.77 26.76
CA ASN A 48 2.32 -11.02 27.96
C ASN A 48 1.26 -9.93 28.24
N TYR A 49 1.40 -8.78 27.59
CA TYR A 49 0.47 -7.65 27.65
C TYR A 49 -0.67 -7.74 26.63
N LEU A 50 -0.76 -8.85 25.89
CA LEU A 50 -1.89 -9.18 25.01
C LEU A 50 -2.60 -10.43 25.51
N HIS A 51 -3.93 -10.38 25.49
CA HIS A 51 -4.79 -11.50 25.82
C HIS A 51 -5.67 -11.85 24.60
N LEU A 52 -5.68 -13.14 24.25
CA LEU A 52 -6.62 -13.70 23.29
C LEU A 52 -7.76 -14.33 24.09
N ASP A 53 -8.98 -13.80 23.93
CA ASP A 53 -10.15 -14.43 24.53
C ASP A 53 -10.64 -15.64 23.71
N TYR A 54 -11.51 -16.46 24.30
CA TYR A 54 -12.00 -17.68 23.65
C TYR A 54 -12.86 -17.40 22.40
N ASN A 55 -13.42 -16.19 22.27
CA ASN A 55 -14.12 -15.73 21.05
C ASN A 55 -13.16 -15.14 20.02
N MET A 56 -11.87 -15.43 20.18
CA MET A 56 -10.78 -15.03 19.31
C MET A 56 -10.61 -13.50 19.24
N ASN A 57 -11.03 -12.69 20.22
CA ASN A 57 -10.68 -11.27 20.28
C ASN A 57 -9.28 -11.11 20.88
N LEU A 58 -8.44 -10.32 20.21
CA LEU A 58 -7.14 -9.93 20.74
C LEU A 58 -7.27 -8.56 21.42
N LYS A 59 -7.06 -8.51 22.73
CA LYS A 59 -7.18 -7.30 23.55
C LYS A 59 -5.87 -7.01 24.29
N PRO A 60 -5.46 -5.74 24.44
CA PRO A 60 -4.37 -5.40 25.35
C PRO A 60 -4.86 -5.51 26.81
N VAL A 61 -4.01 -6.05 27.69
CA VAL A 61 -4.31 -6.17 29.14
C VAL A 61 -4.18 -4.81 29.84
N LYS A 62 -3.29 -3.96 29.32
CA LYS A 62 -3.00 -2.61 29.83
C LYS A 62 -2.78 -1.65 28.66
N THR A 63 -2.75 -0.35 28.94
CA THR A 63 -2.32 0.65 27.95
C THR A 63 -0.86 0.38 27.54
N LEU A 64 -0.63 0.20 26.24
CA LEU A 64 0.68 -0.19 25.72
C LEU A 64 1.57 1.03 25.47
N THR A 65 2.84 0.91 25.86
CA THR A 65 3.88 1.86 25.47
C THR A 65 4.12 1.81 23.95
N THR A 66 4.76 2.84 23.40
CA THR A 66 5.13 2.86 21.96
C THR A 66 6.03 1.67 21.57
N LYS A 67 6.92 1.21 22.46
CA LYS A 67 7.80 0.06 22.22
C LYS A 67 6.99 -1.25 22.19
N GLU A 68 6.11 -1.46 23.17
CA GLU A 68 5.24 -2.63 23.23
C GLU A 68 4.31 -2.69 22.02
N ARG A 69 3.70 -1.56 21.63
CA ARG A 69 2.80 -1.44 20.46
C ARG A 69 3.52 -1.75 19.15
N LYS A 70 4.76 -1.30 18.97
CA LYS A 70 5.57 -1.62 17.78
C LYS A 70 5.93 -3.12 17.75
N LYS A 71 6.27 -3.71 18.90
CA LYS A 71 6.63 -5.13 19.02
C LYS A 71 5.43 -6.07 18.80
N SER A 72 4.26 -5.71 19.30
CA SER A 72 3.05 -6.54 19.24
C SER A 72 2.21 -6.38 17.97
N ARG A 73 2.65 -5.56 17.02
CA ARG A 73 1.93 -5.34 15.76
C ARG A 73 1.96 -6.59 14.89
N PHE A 74 0.91 -7.39 15.00
CA PHE A 74 0.68 -8.52 14.11
C PHE A 74 0.29 -8.07 12.70
N GLY A 75 0.62 -8.90 11.71
CA GLY A 75 0.28 -8.67 10.31
C GLY A 75 -1.03 -9.34 9.91
N ASN A 76 -1.42 -9.15 8.65
CA ASN A 76 -2.65 -9.71 8.08
C ASN A 76 -2.74 -11.23 8.23
N THR A 77 -1.62 -11.96 8.16
CA THR A 77 -1.60 -13.43 8.33
C THR A 77 -2.25 -13.88 9.63
N PHE A 78 -1.79 -13.34 10.76
CA PHE A 78 -2.28 -13.70 12.08
C PHE A 78 -3.74 -13.32 12.24
N HIS A 79 -4.08 -12.08 11.88
CA HIS A 79 -5.42 -11.58 12.08
C HIS A 79 -6.46 -12.23 11.16
N LEU A 80 -6.11 -12.53 9.91
CA LEU A 80 -7.02 -13.23 9.00
C LEU A 80 -7.28 -14.67 9.48
N CYS A 81 -6.25 -15.38 9.92
CA CYS A 81 -6.40 -16.72 10.51
C CYS A 81 -7.27 -16.68 11.78
N ARG A 82 -7.03 -15.73 12.68
CA ARG A 82 -7.86 -15.49 13.88
C ARG A 82 -9.34 -15.25 13.55
N GLU A 83 -9.63 -14.43 12.55
CA GLU A 83 -11.02 -14.14 12.16
C GLU A 83 -11.70 -15.31 11.44
N ILE A 84 -10.96 -16.16 10.73
CA ILE A 84 -11.48 -17.43 10.20
C ILE A 84 -11.82 -18.39 11.34
N LEU A 85 -10.93 -18.51 12.33
CA LEU A 85 -11.20 -19.32 13.53
C LEU A 85 -12.39 -18.78 14.33
N ARG A 86 -12.58 -17.45 14.39
CA ARG A 86 -13.80 -16.86 14.95
C ARG A 86 -15.05 -17.30 14.20
N LEU A 87 -15.04 -17.25 12.87
CA LEU A 87 -16.17 -17.72 12.08
C LEU A 87 -16.47 -19.19 12.35
N THR A 88 -15.45 -20.05 12.34
CA THR A 88 -15.59 -21.47 12.66
C THR A 88 -16.18 -21.66 14.05
N LYS A 89 -15.71 -20.90 15.04
CA LYS A 89 -16.23 -20.94 16.41
C LYS A 89 -17.70 -20.53 16.49
N LEU A 90 -18.12 -19.46 15.80
CA LEU A 90 -19.52 -19.05 15.77
C LEU A 90 -20.44 -20.16 15.23
N VAL A 91 -20.01 -20.84 14.16
CA VAL A 91 -20.77 -21.95 13.57
C VAL A 91 -20.82 -23.15 14.52
N VAL A 92 -19.69 -23.54 15.11
CA VAL A 92 -19.62 -24.67 16.05
C VAL A 92 -20.43 -24.39 17.31
N ASP A 93 -20.32 -23.20 17.90
CA ASP A 93 -21.06 -22.83 19.10
C ASP A 93 -22.58 -22.86 18.86
N ALA A 94 -23.06 -22.46 17.68
CA ALA A 94 -24.47 -22.57 17.33
C ALA A 94 -24.95 -24.04 17.38
N HIS A 95 -24.15 -24.97 16.82
CA HIS A 95 -24.44 -26.40 16.92
C HIS A 95 -24.32 -26.94 18.34
N VAL A 96 -23.40 -26.43 19.16
CA VAL A 96 -23.29 -26.82 20.57
C VAL A 96 -24.54 -26.40 21.34
N GLN A 97 -25.03 -25.17 21.15
CA GLN A 97 -26.25 -24.69 21.82
C GLN A 97 -27.48 -25.54 21.45
N PHE A 98 -27.59 -25.95 20.19
CA PHE A 98 -28.62 -26.90 19.75
C PHE A 98 -28.48 -28.26 20.45
N ARG A 99 -27.26 -28.81 20.54
CA ARG A 99 -27.00 -30.12 21.18
C ARG A 99 -27.16 -30.11 22.69
N LEU A 100 -27.00 -28.96 23.34
CA LEU A 100 -27.30 -28.77 24.76
C LEU A 100 -28.81 -28.64 25.04
N GLY A 101 -29.66 -28.55 24.02
CA GLY A 101 -31.10 -28.38 24.17
C GLY A 101 -31.55 -26.95 24.50
N ASN A 102 -30.63 -25.97 24.42
CA ASN A 102 -30.94 -24.56 24.71
C ASN A 102 -31.66 -23.86 23.55
N VAL A 103 -31.56 -24.42 22.34
CA VAL A 103 -32.02 -23.81 21.08
C VAL A 103 -32.67 -24.89 20.22
N ASP A 104 -33.75 -24.54 19.55
CA ASP A 104 -34.48 -25.44 18.66
C ASP A 104 -33.79 -25.60 17.28
N ALA A 105 -34.13 -26.66 16.53
CA ALA A 105 -33.62 -26.94 15.20
C ALA A 105 -33.88 -25.80 14.20
N PHE A 106 -35.07 -25.18 14.25
CA PHE A 106 -35.40 -24.05 13.37
C PHE A 106 -34.56 -22.82 13.70
N GLN A 107 -34.34 -22.56 14.99
CA GLN A 107 -33.47 -21.48 15.46
C GLN A 107 -32.00 -21.71 15.10
N LEU A 108 -31.52 -22.96 15.13
CA LEU A 108 -30.18 -23.31 14.63
C LEU A 108 -30.06 -22.98 13.13
N ALA A 109 -31.05 -23.37 12.33
CA ALA A 109 -31.03 -23.11 10.89
C ALA A 109 -31.04 -21.60 10.57
N ASP A 110 -31.87 -20.82 11.27
CA ASP A 110 -31.90 -19.36 11.16
C ASP A 110 -30.58 -18.71 11.63
N ALA A 111 -30.00 -19.21 12.73
CA ALA A 111 -28.69 -18.75 13.21
C ALA A 111 -27.57 -19.00 12.19
N LEU A 112 -27.53 -20.18 11.55
CA LEU A 112 -26.57 -20.47 10.48
C LEU A 112 -26.76 -19.54 9.29
N GLN A 113 -28.01 -19.29 8.90
CA GLN A 113 -28.30 -18.35 7.82
C GLN A 113 -27.82 -16.94 8.17
N TYR A 114 -28.12 -16.50 9.40
CA TYR A 114 -27.68 -15.21 9.89
C TYR A 114 -26.14 -15.09 9.90
N ILE A 115 -25.44 -16.11 10.38
CA ILE A 115 -23.97 -16.16 10.40
C ILE A 115 -23.41 -15.98 8.98
N PHE A 116 -23.84 -16.81 8.03
CA PHE A 116 -23.29 -16.76 6.66
C PHE A 116 -23.70 -15.51 5.88
N ALA A 117 -24.83 -14.89 6.20
CA ALA A 117 -25.25 -13.63 5.60
C ALA A 117 -24.56 -12.39 6.21
N HIS A 118 -24.15 -12.46 7.49
CA HIS A 118 -23.64 -11.31 8.27
C HIS A 118 -22.19 -11.48 8.74
N ILE A 119 -21.38 -12.28 8.06
CA ILE A 119 -19.95 -12.44 8.38
C ILE A 119 -19.21 -11.10 8.49
N GLY A 120 -19.55 -10.12 7.64
CA GLY A 120 -18.92 -8.80 7.71
C GLY A 120 -19.23 -8.01 8.99
N ALA A 121 -20.30 -8.33 9.70
CA ALA A 121 -20.65 -7.72 10.98
C ALA A 121 -20.15 -8.56 12.16
N LEU A 122 -20.30 -9.89 12.08
CA LEU A 122 -19.91 -10.83 13.14
C LEU A 122 -18.39 -11.05 13.23
N THR A 123 -17.69 -10.85 12.12
CA THR A 123 -16.23 -10.94 12.03
C THR A 123 -15.63 -9.64 11.52
N GLY A 124 -14.30 -9.54 11.59
CA GLY A 124 -13.52 -8.43 11.05
C GLY A 124 -12.69 -8.79 9.82
N MET A 125 -12.96 -9.91 9.13
CA MET A 125 -12.08 -10.44 8.08
C MET A 125 -11.77 -9.44 6.95
N TYR A 126 -12.73 -8.59 6.57
CA TYR A 126 -12.58 -7.59 5.50
C TYR A 126 -11.47 -6.57 5.79
N ARG A 127 -11.15 -6.31 7.08
CA ARG A 127 -10.07 -5.39 7.50
C ARG A 127 -8.69 -5.93 7.12
N TYR A 128 -8.53 -7.26 7.13
CA TYR A 128 -7.25 -7.93 6.89
C TYR A 128 -7.14 -8.49 5.45
N LYS A 129 -8.27 -8.63 4.75
CA LYS A 129 -8.34 -8.90 3.32
C LYS A 129 -9.59 -8.31 2.68
N TYR A 130 -9.48 -7.10 2.13
CA TYR A 130 -10.62 -6.34 1.61
C TYR A 130 -11.33 -6.99 0.41
N LYS A 131 -10.63 -7.81 -0.39
CA LYS A 131 -11.25 -8.54 -1.53
C LYS A 131 -12.41 -9.45 -1.10
N LEU A 132 -12.48 -9.83 0.18
CA LEU A 132 -13.60 -10.56 0.79
C LEU A 132 -14.95 -9.81 0.71
N MET A 133 -14.93 -8.49 0.49
CA MET A 133 -16.15 -7.70 0.21
C MET A 133 -16.93 -8.23 -0.98
N ARG A 134 -16.29 -8.94 -1.92
CA ARG A 134 -16.99 -9.64 -3.01
C ARG A 134 -17.95 -10.70 -2.46
N GLN A 135 -17.50 -11.54 -1.53
CA GLN A 135 -18.33 -12.57 -0.91
C GLN A 135 -19.40 -11.98 -0.01
N VAL A 136 -19.08 -10.94 0.78
CA VAL A 136 -20.05 -10.26 1.65
C VAL A 136 -21.19 -9.62 0.85
N ARG A 137 -20.90 -9.02 -0.31
CA ARG A 137 -21.96 -8.52 -1.20
C ARG A 137 -22.80 -9.66 -1.75
N MET A 138 -22.16 -10.70 -2.27
CA MET A 138 -22.86 -11.88 -2.82
C MET A 138 -23.79 -12.54 -1.79
N THR A 139 -23.38 -12.67 -0.53
CA THR A 139 -24.23 -13.26 0.52
C THR A 139 -25.39 -12.35 0.90
N LYS A 140 -25.23 -11.02 0.80
CA LYS A 140 -26.33 -10.06 0.97
C LYS A 140 -27.33 -10.15 -0.20
N ASP A 141 -26.84 -10.25 -1.42
CA ASP A 141 -27.70 -10.41 -2.61
C ASP A 141 -28.50 -11.71 -2.52
N LEU A 142 -27.85 -12.82 -2.14
CA LEU A 142 -28.52 -14.10 -1.86
C LEU A 142 -29.55 -13.97 -0.75
N LYS A 143 -29.24 -13.25 0.35
CA LYS A 143 -30.21 -12.98 1.42
C LYS A 143 -31.46 -12.29 0.87
N HIS A 144 -31.30 -11.23 0.07
CA HIS A 144 -32.44 -10.50 -0.51
C HIS A 144 -33.28 -11.40 -1.42
N LEU A 145 -32.62 -12.19 -2.29
CA LEU A 145 -33.29 -13.13 -3.18
C LEU A 145 -34.12 -14.16 -2.40
N ILE A 146 -33.50 -14.80 -1.40
CA ILE A 146 -34.14 -15.83 -0.59
C ILE A 146 -35.29 -15.23 0.21
N TYR A 147 -35.08 -14.08 0.86
CA TYR A 147 -36.07 -13.49 1.76
C TYR A 147 -37.27 -12.96 1.00
N TYR A 148 -37.07 -12.39 -0.19
CA TYR A 148 -38.18 -11.93 -1.03
C TYR A 148 -39.07 -13.07 -1.51
N ARG A 149 -38.51 -14.27 -1.74
CA ARG A 149 -39.28 -15.46 -2.11
C ARG A 149 -39.88 -16.19 -0.90
N PHE A 150 -39.21 -16.16 0.25
CA PHE A 150 -39.64 -16.88 1.45
C PHE A 150 -40.72 -16.11 2.24
N ASN A 151 -40.58 -14.79 2.36
CA ASN A 151 -41.53 -13.93 3.09
C ASN A 151 -42.70 -13.50 2.20
N THR A 152 -43.37 -14.46 1.55
CA THR A 152 -44.54 -14.22 0.70
C THR A 152 -45.77 -14.95 1.24
N GLY A 153 -46.96 -14.38 1.04
CA GLY A 153 -48.21 -14.98 1.51
C GLY A 153 -48.40 -14.78 3.02
N PRO A 154 -48.78 -15.82 3.79
CA PRO A 154 -48.98 -15.71 5.25
C PRO A 154 -47.70 -15.44 6.06
N VAL A 155 -46.51 -15.66 5.48
CA VAL A 155 -45.23 -15.50 6.17
C VAL A 155 -44.81 -14.02 6.17
N GLY A 156 -44.83 -13.41 7.35
CA GLY A 156 -44.48 -12.00 7.55
C GLY A 156 -42.97 -11.69 7.45
N LYS A 157 -42.63 -10.42 7.65
CA LYS A 157 -41.24 -9.97 7.76
C LYS A 157 -40.74 -10.22 9.19
N GLY A 158 -39.87 -11.20 9.36
CA GLY A 158 -39.28 -11.53 10.66
C GLY A 158 -38.08 -12.48 10.57
N PRO A 159 -37.43 -12.79 11.70
CA PRO A 159 -36.51 -13.92 11.79
C PRO A 159 -37.25 -15.25 11.58
N GLY A 160 -36.55 -16.32 11.21
CA GLY A 160 -37.13 -17.64 10.94
C GLY A 160 -36.83 -18.20 9.55
N ASN A 161 -35.87 -17.64 8.83
CA ASN A 161 -35.44 -18.13 7.52
C ASN A 161 -34.16 -18.95 7.66
N GLY A 162 -34.30 -20.28 7.71
CA GLY A 162 -33.19 -21.22 7.87
C GLY A 162 -32.48 -21.64 6.58
N PHE A 163 -32.64 -20.95 5.45
CA PHE A 163 -32.08 -21.41 4.15
C PHE A 163 -30.60 -21.02 3.96
N TRP A 164 -29.71 -21.62 4.75
CA TRP A 164 -28.29 -21.26 4.86
C TRP A 164 -27.35 -21.83 3.79
N ALA A 165 -27.80 -22.83 3.02
CA ALA A 165 -26.96 -23.57 2.08
C ALA A 165 -26.29 -22.68 1.00
N PRO A 166 -26.96 -21.70 0.37
CA PRO A 166 -26.32 -20.82 -0.61
C PRO A 166 -25.19 -19.98 -0.01
N GLY A 167 -25.42 -19.40 1.17
CA GLY A 167 -24.41 -18.61 1.89
C GLY A 167 -23.21 -19.47 2.28
N TRP A 168 -23.45 -20.66 2.83
CA TRP A 168 -22.40 -21.63 3.17
C TRP A 168 -21.50 -21.98 1.98
N ARG A 169 -22.08 -22.25 0.80
CA ARG A 169 -21.30 -22.54 -0.43
C ARG A 169 -20.37 -21.40 -0.82
N VAL A 170 -20.83 -20.14 -0.74
CA VAL A 170 -20.00 -18.97 -1.04
C VAL A 170 -18.75 -18.95 -0.15
N TRP A 171 -18.91 -19.25 1.13
CA TRP A 171 -17.81 -19.26 2.09
C TRP A 171 -16.89 -20.47 1.96
N LEU A 172 -17.40 -21.63 1.57
CA LEU A 172 -16.55 -22.77 1.21
C LEU A 172 -15.68 -22.49 -0.02
N PHE A 173 -16.23 -21.86 -1.06
CA PHE A 173 -15.44 -21.46 -2.23
C PHE A 173 -14.41 -20.37 -1.91
N PHE A 174 -14.72 -19.49 -0.96
CA PHE A 174 -13.72 -18.57 -0.40
C PHE A 174 -12.59 -19.35 0.28
N MET A 175 -12.92 -20.35 1.11
CA MET A 175 -11.91 -21.17 1.79
C MET A 175 -11.01 -21.92 0.79
N ARG A 176 -11.58 -22.47 -0.28
CA ARG A 176 -10.81 -23.11 -1.37
C ARG A 176 -9.71 -22.21 -1.93
N GLY A 177 -10.00 -20.91 -2.13
CA GLY A 177 -9.04 -19.95 -2.66
C GLY A 177 -8.08 -19.37 -1.61
N ILE A 178 -8.49 -19.33 -0.33
CA ILE A 178 -7.70 -18.71 0.73
C ILE A 178 -6.69 -19.65 1.36
N VAL A 179 -6.97 -20.96 1.40
CA VAL A 179 -6.10 -21.98 2.00
C VAL A 179 -4.67 -21.91 1.48
N PRO A 180 -4.37 -22.00 0.16
CA PRO A 180 -2.99 -21.96 -0.32
C PRO A 180 -2.30 -20.61 -0.04
N LEU A 181 -3.06 -19.52 0.01
CA LEU A 181 -2.52 -18.20 0.34
C LEU A 181 -2.12 -18.12 1.82
N LEU A 182 -2.99 -18.62 2.70
CA LEU A 182 -2.75 -18.64 4.14
C LEU A 182 -1.65 -19.63 4.52
N GLU A 183 -1.59 -20.80 3.90
CA GLU A 183 -0.49 -21.76 4.10
C GLU A 183 0.86 -21.13 3.82
N ARG A 184 1.02 -20.47 2.67
CA ARG A 184 2.25 -19.74 2.35
C ARG A 184 2.54 -18.63 3.35
N TRP A 185 1.52 -17.86 3.73
CA TRP A 185 1.70 -16.74 4.66
C TRP A 185 2.04 -17.18 6.08
N LEU A 186 1.42 -18.25 6.57
CA LEU A 186 1.67 -18.87 7.87
C LEU A 186 3.02 -19.58 7.86
N GLY A 187 3.36 -20.30 6.80
CA GLY A 187 4.69 -20.90 6.60
C GLY A 187 5.79 -19.85 6.70
N ASN A 188 5.68 -18.74 5.96
CA ASN A 188 6.64 -17.64 6.04
C ASN A 188 6.66 -16.97 7.42
N LEU A 189 5.53 -16.89 8.12
CA LEU A 189 5.46 -16.32 9.47
C LEU A 189 6.18 -17.21 10.48
N LEU A 190 5.97 -18.52 10.40
CA LEU A 190 6.58 -19.52 11.28
C LEU A 190 8.07 -19.68 10.98
N ALA A 191 8.47 -19.85 9.72
CA ALA A 191 9.88 -19.88 9.31
C ALA A 191 10.63 -18.66 9.86
N ARG A 192 10.09 -17.45 9.67
CA ARG A 192 10.69 -16.23 10.23
C ARG A 192 10.74 -16.19 11.76
N GLN A 193 9.81 -16.86 12.44
CA GLN A 193 9.76 -16.91 13.90
C GLN A 193 10.77 -17.91 14.48
N PHE A 194 11.03 -19.01 13.78
CA PHE A 194 11.93 -20.07 14.24
C PHE A 194 13.35 -19.91 13.70
N GLU A 195 13.51 -19.58 12.41
CA GLU A 195 14.80 -19.42 11.73
C GLU A 195 15.33 -17.97 11.82
N GLY A 196 14.46 -17.01 12.18
CA GLY A 196 14.80 -15.60 12.22
C GLY A 196 14.66 -14.88 10.88
N ARG A 197 15.17 -13.65 10.79
CA ARG A 197 15.13 -12.84 9.56
C ARG A 197 16.49 -12.77 8.90
N ASN A 198 16.55 -13.11 7.62
CA ASN A 198 17.73 -12.90 6.79
C ASN A 198 17.83 -11.41 6.39
N SER A 199 18.75 -10.67 7.01
CA SER A 199 18.89 -9.21 6.82
C SER A 199 19.46 -8.82 5.45
N LYS A 200 20.32 -9.67 4.86
CA LYS A 200 20.99 -9.45 3.57
C LYS A 200 20.60 -10.46 2.47
N GLY A 201 19.64 -11.35 2.73
CA GLY A 201 19.34 -12.47 1.82
C GLY A 201 18.59 -12.10 0.55
N ILE A 202 17.96 -10.93 0.48
CA ILE A 202 17.17 -10.50 -0.69
C ILE A 202 17.56 -9.07 -1.04
N ALA A 203 18.00 -8.88 -2.29
CA ALA A 203 18.25 -7.56 -2.85
C ALA A 203 16.94 -6.76 -2.89
N LYS A 204 16.95 -5.53 -2.36
CA LYS A 204 15.76 -4.68 -2.32
C LYS A 204 15.54 -4.07 -3.70
N THR A 205 14.39 -4.36 -4.30
CA THR A 205 13.95 -3.70 -5.54
C THR A 205 13.83 -2.19 -5.35
N VAL A 206 14.25 -1.43 -6.36
CA VAL A 206 14.15 0.04 -6.36
C VAL A 206 12.71 0.45 -6.63
N THR A 207 11.98 0.78 -5.57
CA THR A 207 10.63 1.33 -5.66
C THR A 207 10.65 2.84 -5.82
N LYS A 208 9.49 3.45 -6.14
CA LYS A 208 9.30 4.90 -6.37
C LYS A 208 10.04 5.80 -5.37
N GLN A 209 10.06 5.45 -4.08
CA GLN A 209 10.70 6.25 -3.03
C GLN A 209 12.22 6.36 -3.20
N ARG A 210 12.86 5.37 -3.82
CA ARG A 210 14.32 5.23 -3.91
C ARG A 210 14.89 5.56 -5.28
N VAL A 211 14.04 5.89 -6.26
CA VAL A 211 14.48 6.14 -7.65
C VAL A 211 15.52 7.27 -7.71
N GLU A 212 15.26 8.42 -7.07
CA GLU A 212 16.20 9.55 -7.09
C GLU A 212 17.52 9.21 -6.36
N SER A 213 17.46 8.58 -5.18
CA SER A 213 18.66 8.21 -4.43
C SER A 213 19.48 7.12 -5.12
N HIS A 214 18.82 6.18 -5.80
CA HIS A 214 19.50 5.13 -6.55
C HIS A 214 20.13 5.68 -7.83
N TYR A 215 19.47 6.60 -8.53
CA TYR A 215 20.08 7.31 -9.67
C TYR A 215 21.37 8.04 -9.27
N ASP A 216 21.37 8.73 -8.13
CA ASP A 216 22.57 9.39 -7.62
C ASP A 216 23.67 8.40 -7.18
N LEU A 217 23.29 7.21 -6.69
CA LEU A 217 24.23 6.14 -6.34
C LEU A 217 24.93 5.60 -7.60
N GLU A 218 24.16 5.25 -8.63
CA GLU A 218 24.67 4.75 -9.90
C GLU A 218 25.51 5.80 -10.63
N LEU A 219 25.08 7.06 -10.64
CA LEU A 219 25.86 8.14 -11.25
C LEU A 219 27.22 8.32 -10.57
N ARG A 220 27.26 8.27 -9.23
CA ARG A 220 28.53 8.36 -8.49
C ARG A 220 29.42 7.15 -8.76
N ALA A 221 28.85 5.96 -8.86
CA ALA A 221 29.58 4.75 -9.20
C ALA A 221 30.17 4.82 -10.61
N ALA A 222 29.37 5.22 -11.61
CA ALA A 222 29.82 5.38 -13.00
C ALA A 222 30.96 6.38 -13.11
N VAL A 223 30.81 7.57 -12.52
CA VAL A 223 31.86 8.60 -12.51
C VAL A 223 33.13 8.09 -11.81
N MET A 224 32.99 7.32 -10.74
CA MET A 224 34.14 6.72 -10.05
C MET A 224 34.88 5.69 -10.90
N HIS A 225 34.17 4.87 -11.68
CA HIS A 225 34.78 3.94 -12.62
C HIS A 225 35.57 4.69 -13.69
N ASP A 226 34.95 5.67 -14.36
CA ASP A 226 35.61 6.46 -15.40
C ASP A 226 36.88 7.16 -14.87
N ILE A 227 36.81 7.73 -13.65
CA ILE A 227 37.96 8.40 -13.02
C ILE A 227 39.11 7.43 -12.72
N LEU A 228 38.80 6.24 -12.22
CA LEU A 228 39.84 5.26 -11.88
C LEU A 228 40.55 4.72 -13.12
N ASP A 229 39.85 4.66 -14.26
CA ASP A 229 40.40 4.25 -15.55
C ASP A 229 41.23 5.36 -16.19
N MET A 230 40.82 6.63 -16.04
CA MET A 230 41.57 7.80 -16.54
C MET A 230 42.83 8.13 -15.73
N MET A 231 42.90 7.74 -14.46
CA MET A 231 44.05 8.06 -13.60
C MET A 231 45.21 7.05 -13.80
N PRO A 232 46.46 7.53 -13.89
CA PRO A 232 47.63 6.64 -13.84
C PRO A 232 47.72 5.94 -12.49
N GLU A 233 48.30 4.73 -12.47
CA GLU A 233 48.31 3.80 -11.33
C GLU A 233 48.87 4.40 -10.04
N SER A 234 49.76 5.38 -10.15
CA SER A 234 50.38 6.07 -9.01
C SER A 234 49.47 7.04 -8.24
N ILE A 235 48.29 7.44 -8.77
CA ILE A 235 47.45 8.54 -8.19
C ILE A 235 46.06 8.08 -7.71
N LYS A 236 45.67 6.81 -7.93
CA LYS A 236 44.27 6.36 -7.89
C LYS A 236 43.51 6.52 -6.56
N GLN A 237 44.14 6.41 -5.39
CA GLN A 237 43.38 6.25 -4.13
C GLN A 237 43.01 7.55 -3.42
N ASN A 238 43.82 8.62 -3.51
CA ASN A 238 43.67 9.78 -2.62
C ASN A 238 42.76 10.91 -3.13
N LYS A 239 42.44 10.96 -4.44
CA LYS A 239 41.71 12.09 -5.06
C LYS A 239 40.23 11.83 -5.32
N SER A 240 39.76 10.60 -5.20
CA SER A 240 38.39 10.19 -5.57
C SER A 240 37.28 10.95 -4.83
N LYS A 241 37.42 11.14 -3.50
CA LYS A 241 36.44 11.86 -2.68
C LYS A 241 36.30 13.32 -3.09
N THR A 242 37.42 14.00 -3.34
CA THR A 242 37.45 15.41 -3.76
C THR A 242 36.78 15.60 -5.11
N ILE A 243 37.02 14.69 -6.06
CA ILE A 243 36.37 14.75 -7.38
C ILE A 243 34.84 14.59 -7.24
N LEU A 244 34.37 13.69 -6.39
CA LEU A 244 32.94 13.54 -6.12
C LEU A 244 32.32 14.76 -5.39
N GLN A 245 33.10 15.52 -4.63
CA GLN A 245 32.67 16.79 -4.05
C GLN A 245 32.48 17.83 -5.14
N HIS A 246 33.47 17.99 -6.03
CA HIS A 246 33.33 18.84 -7.22
C HIS A 246 32.10 18.42 -8.04
N LEU A 247 31.91 17.13 -8.31
CA LEU A 247 30.72 16.65 -9.02
C LEU A 247 29.40 17.15 -8.40
N SER A 248 29.33 17.13 -7.08
CA SER A 248 28.15 17.53 -6.32
C SER A 248 27.95 19.05 -6.41
N GLU A 249 29.03 19.83 -6.29
CA GLU A 249 29.02 21.28 -6.49
C GLU A 249 28.58 21.65 -7.91
N ALA A 250 28.87 20.81 -8.91
CA ALA A 250 28.54 21.06 -10.33
C ALA A 250 27.06 21.08 -10.54
N TRP A 251 26.44 20.14 -9.86
CA TRP A 251 25.03 20.04 -9.83
C TRP A 251 24.37 21.21 -9.07
N HIS A 252 25.01 21.74 -8.02
CA HIS A 252 24.52 22.91 -7.30
C HIS A 252 24.64 24.19 -8.12
N CYS A 253 25.83 24.50 -8.65
CA CYS A 253 26.04 25.63 -9.56
C CYS A 253 25.09 25.58 -10.74
N ARG A 254 24.94 24.39 -11.37
CA ARG A 254 23.99 24.20 -12.47
C ARG A 254 22.57 24.55 -12.04
N LYS A 255 22.07 24.08 -10.90
CA LYS A 255 20.70 24.41 -10.43
C LYS A 255 20.50 25.89 -10.07
N ALA A 256 21.57 26.61 -9.76
CA ALA A 256 21.56 28.03 -9.43
C ALA A 256 21.84 28.96 -10.63
N ASN A 257 22.14 28.38 -11.80
CA ASN A 257 22.60 29.11 -12.99
C ASN A 257 23.94 29.83 -12.83
N ILE A 258 24.81 29.33 -11.95
CA ILE A 258 26.17 29.85 -11.79
C ILE A 258 27.06 29.18 -12.84
N PRO A 259 27.90 29.95 -13.58
CA PRO A 259 28.80 29.40 -14.59
C PRO A 259 29.74 28.34 -14.00
N TRP A 260 29.53 27.08 -14.37
CA TRP A 260 30.49 26.01 -14.12
C TRP A 260 30.29 24.85 -15.12
N LYS A 261 31.35 24.13 -15.48
CA LYS A 261 31.27 22.96 -16.38
C LYS A 261 30.58 21.81 -15.62
N TYR A 262 29.39 21.41 -16.07
CA TYR A 262 28.52 20.46 -15.38
C TYR A 262 28.22 19.20 -16.20
N ILE A 263 27.74 18.15 -15.52
CA ILE A 263 27.29 16.91 -16.17
C ILE A 263 25.92 17.11 -16.84
N LYS A 264 25.92 17.07 -18.17
CA LYS A 264 24.72 17.20 -19.00
C LYS A 264 23.69 16.09 -18.76
N SER A 265 24.12 14.84 -18.59
CA SER A 265 23.21 13.68 -18.44
C SER A 265 22.24 13.81 -17.25
N LYS A 266 22.72 14.27 -16.09
CA LYS A 266 21.88 14.51 -14.91
C LYS A 266 20.91 15.66 -15.11
N ALA A 267 21.33 16.71 -15.84
CA ALA A 267 20.46 17.84 -16.16
C ALA A 267 19.31 17.40 -17.09
N ASP A 268 19.62 16.62 -18.13
CA ASP A 268 18.63 16.11 -19.08
C ASP A 268 17.61 15.22 -18.38
N TRP A 269 18.07 14.26 -17.56
CA TRP A 269 17.17 13.44 -16.74
C TRP A 269 16.28 14.29 -15.83
N TRP A 270 16.84 15.31 -15.17
CA TRP A 270 16.10 16.16 -14.26
C TRP A 270 15.01 16.99 -14.96
N CYS A 271 15.30 17.51 -16.17
CA CYS A 271 14.35 18.22 -17.03
C CYS A 271 13.25 17.28 -17.55
N LEU A 272 13.62 16.11 -18.08
CA LEU A 272 12.67 15.11 -18.58
C LEU A 272 11.69 14.70 -17.49
N VAL A 273 12.17 14.44 -16.27
CA VAL A 273 11.31 14.10 -15.13
C VAL A 273 10.43 15.28 -14.71
N ALA A 274 10.88 16.54 -14.86
CA ALA A 274 10.05 17.71 -14.60
C ALA A 274 8.89 17.81 -15.60
N HIS A 275 9.17 17.69 -16.91
CA HIS A 275 8.15 17.72 -17.96
C HIS A 275 7.18 16.55 -17.87
N TYR A 276 7.68 15.32 -17.67
CA TYR A 276 6.84 14.13 -17.49
C TYR A 276 5.86 14.30 -16.32
N ASN A 277 6.35 14.76 -15.17
CA ASN A 277 5.47 15.00 -14.03
C ASN A 277 4.54 16.19 -14.27
N ARG A 278 4.96 17.22 -15.02
CA ARG A 278 4.12 18.38 -15.30
C ARG A 278 2.94 17.98 -16.16
N GLU A 279 3.17 17.16 -17.17
CA GLU A 279 2.12 16.64 -18.03
C GLU A 279 1.15 15.72 -17.28
N ARG A 280 1.67 14.87 -16.38
CA ARG A 280 0.81 14.05 -15.50
C ARG A 280 -0.07 14.88 -14.58
N ILE A 281 0.48 15.95 -14.00
CA ILE A 281 -0.29 16.89 -13.16
C ILE A 281 -1.35 17.60 -14.01
N ARG A 282 -0.98 18.07 -15.21
CA ARG A 282 -1.89 18.75 -16.15
C ARG A 282 -3.08 17.87 -16.56
N ARG A 283 -2.83 16.57 -16.81
CA ARG A 283 -3.86 15.59 -17.17
C ARG A 283 -4.74 15.14 -15.99
N GLY A 284 -4.49 15.61 -14.77
CA GLY A 284 -5.22 15.16 -13.58
C GLY A 284 -4.92 13.70 -13.19
N ALA A 285 -3.78 13.14 -13.60
CA ALA A 285 -3.39 11.80 -13.20
C ALA A 285 -3.11 11.73 -11.69
N THR A 286 -3.14 10.53 -11.11
CA THR A 286 -2.77 10.33 -9.70
C THR A 286 -1.30 10.70 -9.46
N VAL A 287 -1.07 11.77 -8.70
CA VAL A 287 0.27 12.29 -8.37
C VAL A 287 0.34 12.64 -6.87
N ASP A 288 1.45 12.28 -6.22
CA ASP A 288 1.63 12.55 -4.79
C ASP A 288 1.86 14.05 -4.54
N LYS A 289 1.36 14.57 -3.42
CA LYS A 289 1.57 15.97 -2.99
C LYS A 289 3.04 16.40 -3.00
N ALA A 290 3.94 15.51 -2.59
CA ALA A 290 5.37 15.77 -2.59
C ALA A 290 5.94 15.95 -4.01
N VAL A 291 5.42 15.19 -4.99
CA VAL A 291 5.82 15.32 -6.39
C VAL A 291 5.35 16.65 -6.96
N VAL A 292 4.14 17.11 -6.63
CA VAL A 292 3.63 18.42 -7.06
C VAL A 292 4.52 19.55 -6.55
N LYS A 293 4.83 19.57 -5.24
CA LYS A 293 5.73 20.58 -4.65
C LYS A 293 7.13 20.54 -5.27
N LYS A 294 7.70 19.34 -5.45
CA LYS A 294 9.00 19.17 -6.12
C LYS A 294 8.94 19.73 -7.54
N ASN A 295 7.91 19.38 -8.32
CA ASN A 295 7.75 19.81 -9.70
C ASN A 295 7.68 21.33 -9.82
N LEU A 296 6.87 22.00 -8.98
CA LEU A 296 6.82 23.46 -8.93
C LEU A 296 8.22 24.06 -8.75
N GLY A 297 8.98 23.58 -7.75
CA GLY A 297 10.36 24.04 -7.54
C GLY A 297 11.32 23.74 -8.71
N ARG A 298 11.07 22.68 -9.49
CA ARG A 298 11.84 22.39 -10.71
C ARG A 298 11.50 23.39 -11.82
N LEU A 299 10.22 23.62 -12.09
CA LEU A 299 9.76 24.53 -13.13
C LEU A 299 10.13 25.99 -12.84
N THR A 300 10.02 26.44 -11.59
CA THR A 300 10.47 27.79 -11.20
C THR A 300 11.96 27.98 -11.51
N ARG A 301 12.80 26.98 -11.23
CA ARG A 301 14.22 27.05 -11.58
C ARG A 301 14.45 27.04 -13.08
N LEU A 302 13.71 26.24 -13.84
CA LEU A 302 13.82 26.23 -15.31
C LEU A 302 13.41 27.58 -15.91
N TYR A 303 12.32 28.16 -15.42
CA TYR A 303 11.82 29.45 -15.84
C TYR A 303 12.84 30.56 -15.58
N LEU A 304 13.34 30.69 -14.34
CA LEU A 304 14.32 31.73 -13.99
C LEU A 304 15.61 31.62 -14.81
N LYS A 305 16.02 30.39 -15.17
CA LYS A 305 17.20 30.17 -16.01
C LYS A 305 16.98 30.61 -17.45
N ALA A 306 15.82 30.29 -18.01
CA ALA A 306 15.44 30.77 -19.34
C ALA A 306 15.28 32.31 -19.34
N GLU A 307 14.76 32.88 -18.27
CA GLU A 307 14.57 34.33 -18.13
C GLU A 307 15.89 35.08 -18.01
N GLN A 308 16.86 34.56 -17.23
CA GLN A 308 18.21 35.11 -17.18
C GLN A 308 18.91 35.05 -18.56
N GLU A 309 18.74 33.96 -19.29
CA GLU A 309 19.27 33.83 -20.66
C GLU A 309 18.60 34.84 -21.60
N ARG A 310 17.28 35.03 -21.50
CA ARG A 310 16.53 36.01 -22.29
C ARG A 310 17.02 37.44 -22.04
N GLN A 311 17.27 37.80 -20.78
CA GLN A 311 17.80 39.12 -20.41
C GLN A 311 19.24 39.32 -20.91
N HIS A 312 20.08 38.29 -20.80
CA HIS A 312 21.43 38.32 -21.35
C HIS A 312 21.42 38.46 -22.88
N GLY A 313 20.55 37.72 -23.56
CA GLY A 313 20.33 37.82 -25.00
C GLY A 313 19.89 39.22 -25.43
N TYR A 314 18.94 39.83 -24.71
CA TYR A 314 18.51 41.21 -24.99
C TYR A 314 19.66 42.23 -24.91
N LEU A 315 20.52 42.14 -23.87
CA LEU A 315 21.67 43.04 -23.75
C LEU A 315 22.75 42.78 -24.81
N LYS A 316 22.84 41.54 -25.30
CA LYS A 316 23.81 41.13 -26.31
C LYS A 316 23.37 41.50 -27.72
N ASP A 317 22.12 41.24 -28.05
CA ASP A 317 21.54 41.44 -29.38
C ASP A 317 21.05 42.88 -29.58
N GLY A 318 20.84 43.61 -28.47
CA GLY A 318 20.29 44.96 -28.45
C GLY A 318 18.76 44.98 -28.36
N PRO A 319 18.14 46.18 -28.35
CA PRO A 319 16.70 46.33 -28.33
C PRO A 319 16.03 45.64 -29.52
N TYR A 320 14.98 44.85 -29.26
CA TYR A 320 14.19 44.21 -30.32
C TYR A 320 13.29 45.18 -31.08
N ILE A 321 13.04 46.37 -30.52
CA ILE A 321 12.32 47.44 -31.21
C ILE A 321 13.32 48.30 -31.97
N SER A 322 13.06 48.54 -33.25
CA SER A 322 13.87 49.44 -34.04
C SER A 322 13.63 50.90 -33.62
N ALA A 323 14.60 51.78 -33.86
CA ALA A 323 14.45 53.19 -33.53
C ALA A 323 13.28 53.83 -34.31
N GLU A 324 13.06 53.43 -35.56
CA GLU A 324 11.96 53.93 -36.41
C GLU A 324 10.60 53.54 -35.85
N GLU A 325 10.41 52.27 -35.48
CA GLU A 325 9.17 51.80 -34.85
C GLU A 325 8.92 52.48 -33.50
N ALA A 326 9.97 52.68 -32.70
CA ALA A 326 9.86 53.37 -31.42
C ALA A 326 9.39 54.82 -31.60
N VAL A 327 9.94 55.54 -32.60
CA VAL A 327 9.51 56.91 -32.94
C VAL A 327 8.07 56.92 -33.42
N ALA A 328 7.66 55.97 -34.26
CA ALA A 328 6.29 55.86 -34.74
C ALA A 328 5.29 55.66 -33.58
N ILE A 329 5.58 54.74 -32.66
CA ILE A 329 4.76 54.49 -31.47
C ILE A 329 4.68 55.74 -30.59
N TYR A 330 5.81 56.41 -30.37
CA TYR A 330 5.88 57.62 -29.56
C TYR A 330 5.03 58.75 -30.16
N THR A 331 5.22 59.05 -31.45
CA THR A 331 4.49 60.11 -32.16
C THR A 331 2.99 59.85 -32.20
N ALA A 332 2.58 58.61 -32.47
CA ALA A 332 1.16 58.23 -32.42
C ALA A 332 0.55 58.43 -31.03
N THR A 333 1.30 58.11 -29.97
CA THR A 333 0.88 58.31 -28.58
C THR A 333 0.72 59.80 -28.25
N VAL A 334 1.66 60.64 -28.69
CA VAL A 334 1.60 62.10 -28.51
C VAL A 334 0.35 62.68 -29.16
N HIS A 335 0.12 62.39 -30.44
CA HIS A 335 -1.05 62.89 -31.16
C HIS A 335 -2.38 62.43 -30.52
N TRP A 336 -2.43 61.19 -30.04
CA TRP A 336 -3.60 60.70 -29.32
C TRP A 336 -3.85 61.49 -28.03
N LEU A 337 -2.84 61.70 -27.19
CA LEU A 337 -2.98 62.44 -25.93
C LEU A 337 -3.37 63.91 -26.14
N GLU A 338 -2.81 64.56 -27.16
CA GLU A 338 -3.16 65.91 -27.57
C GLU A 338 -4.62 66.01 -28.02
N SER A 339 -5.09 65.07 -28.85
CA SER A 339 -6.49 65.02 -29.31
C SER A 339 -7.50 64.92 -28.17
N ARG A 340 -7.09 64.31 -27.04
CA ARG A 340 -7.91 64.13 -25.84
C ARG A 340 -7.74 65.25 -24.81
N LYS A 341 -6.88 66.24 -25.10
CA LYS A 341 -6.53 67.34 -24.18
C LYS A 341 -6.09 66.82 -22.81
N PHE A 342 -5.31 65.74 -22.81
CA PHE A 342 -4.87 65.09 -21.59
C PHE A 342 -3.92 66.00 -20.81
N ALA A 343 -4.23 66.25 -19.54
CA ALA A 343 -3.33 66.96 -18.63
C ALA A 343 -2.34 65.95 -18.02
N PRO A 344 -1.02 66.15 -18.16
CA PRO A 344 -0.03 65.30 -17.51
C PRO A 344 -0.26 65.23 -16.01
N ILE A 345 -0.20 64.02 -15.46
CA ILE A 345 -0.42 63.77 -14.03
C ILE A 345 0.74 64.43 -13.26
N PRO A 346 0.49 65.40 -12.37
CA PRO A 346 1.54 66.00 -11.56
C PRO A 346 2.07 64.98 -10.53
N PHE A 347 3.25 65.27 -9.97
CA PHE A 347 3.71 64.53 -8.80
C PHE A 347 2.70 64.72 -7.65
N PRO A 348 2.31 63.64 -6.94
CA PRO A 348 1.32 63.72 -5.87
C PRO A 348 1.76 64.55 -4.67
#